data_AF-A0A8W8KFC3-F1
#
_entry.id   AF-A0A8W8KFC3-F1
#
_cell.length_a   1.000
_cell.length_b   1.000
_cell.length_c   1.000
_cell.angle_alpha   90.00
_cell.angle_beta   90.00
_cell.angle_gamma   90.00
#
_symmetry.space_group_name_H-M   'P 1'
#
loop_
_entity.id
_entity.type
_entity.pdbx_description
1 polymer ?
#
loop_
_entity_poly.entity_id
_entity_poly.type
_entity_poly.pdbx_seq_one_letter_code
_entity_poly.pdbx_strand_id
1 'polypeptide(L)' 'MSDPDFMIKMENFDLQYCTLSMAQKAEGLIAAETEDSIKVQCFDADYVYKWTTSMVENVKASGGCKA' A
#
# COMPACT_ATOMS: atom_id res chain seq x y z
N MET A 1 -5.31 -2.65 15.62
CA MET A 1 -3.83 -2.62 15.48
C MET A 1 -3.29 -1.79 16.63
N SER A 2 -2.29 -2.27 17.37
CA SER A 2 -1.68 -1.54 18.50
C SER A 2 -0.17 -1.43 18.32
N ASP A 3 0.32 -1.48 17.08
CA ASP A 3 1.73 -1.25 16.76
C ASP A 3 1.93 0.26 16.56
N PRO A 4 2.50 0.98 17.53
CA PRO A 4 2.71 2.42 17.44
C PRO A 4 3.69 2.81 16.32
N ASP A 5 4.54 1.87 15.89
CA ASP A 5 5.57 2.11 14.89
C ASP A 5 5.13 1.71 13.48
N PHE A 6 3.87 1.34 13.28
CA PHE A 6 3.36 0.84 12.01
C PHE A 6 3.65 1.81 10.84
N MET A 7 3.38 3.10 11.04
CA MET A 7 3.59 4.12 10.01
C MET A 7 5.08 4.27 9.67
N ILE A 8 5.96 4.22 10.68
CA ILE A 8 7.41 4.29 10.50
C ILE A 8 7.91 3.08 9.70
N LYS A 9 7.42 1.88 10.01
CA LYS A 9 7.76 0.66 9.28
C LYS A 9 7.30 0.72 7.83
N MET A 10 6.13 1.31 7.58
CA MET A 10 5.58 1.49 6.24
C MET A 10 6.43 2.44 5.39
N GLU A 11 6.88 3.55 5.98
CA GLU A 11 7.78 4.51 5.30
C GLU A 11 9.15 3.92 4.96
N ASN A 12 9.66 3.02 5.81
CA ASN A 12 10.94 2.35 5.61
C ASN A 12 10.83 1.03 4.84
N PHE A 13 9.62 0.65 4.39
CA PHE A 13 9.42 -0.60 3.67
C PHE A 13 10.02 -0.52 2.27
N ASP A 14 10.98 -1.40 1.98
CA ASP A 14 11.62 -1.47 0.68
C ASP A 14 10.76 -2.29 -0.32
N LEU A 15 10.29 -1.60 -1.36
CA LEU A 15 9.45 -2.18 -2.41
C LEU A 15 10.14 -3.28 -3.21
N GLN A 16 11.47 -3.37 -3.17
CA GLN A 16 12.23 -4.43 -3.85
C GLN A 16 11.93 -5.82 -3.29
N TYR A 17 11.39 -5.93 -2.08
CA TYR A 17 10.94 -7.19 -1.50
C TYR A 17 9.49 -7.54 -1.85
N CYS A 18 8.75 -6.65 -2.53
CA CYS A 18 7.38 -6.91 -2.93
C CYS A 18 7.32 -7.62 -4.28
N THR A 19 6.69 -8.80 -4.30
CA THR A 19 6.43 -9.52 -5.57
C THR A 19 5.26 -8.90 -6.30
N LEU A 20 5.23 -9.04 -7.63
CA LEU A 20 4.11 -8.56 -8.45
C LEU A 20 2.76 -9.15 -8.00
N SER A 21 2.74 -10.43 -7.58
CA SER A 21 1.53 -11.10 -7.10
C SER A 21 0.97 -10.47 -5.82
N MET A 22 1.84 -10.00 -4.91
CA MET A 22 1.44 -9.33 -3.68
C MET A 22 0.84 -7.95 -3.98
N ALA A 23 1.47 -7.19 -4.88
CA ALA A 23 0.94 -5.90 -5.32
C ALA A 23 -0.44 -6.04 -5.97
N GLN A 24 -0.62 -7.02 -6.86
CA GLN A 24 -1.92 -7.30 -7.48
C GLN A 24 -2.99 -7.71 -6.47
N LYS A 25 -2.61 -8.51 -5.46
CA LYS A 25 -3.52 -8.86 -4.37
C LYS A 25 -3.92 -7.63 -3.53
N ALA A 26 -2.95 -6.76 -3.22
CA ALA A 26 -3.22 -5.52 -2.49
C ALA A 26 -4.16 -4.60 -3.26
N GLU A 27 -3.94 -4.43 -4.57
CA GLU A 27 -4.85 -3.70 -5.45
C GLU A 27 -6.28 -4.24 -5.40
N GLY A 28 -6.44 -5.56 -5.50
CA GLY A 28 -7.75 -6.20 -5.41
C GLY A 28 -8.46 -5.98 -4.07
N LEU A 29 -7.71 -5.83 -2.98
CA LEU A 29 -8.27 -5.56 -1.65
C LEU A 29 -8.77 -4.12 -1.50
N ILE A 30 -8.11 -3.16 -2.16
CA ILE A 30 -8.46 -1.74 -2.08
C ILE A 30 -9.34 -1.26 -3.24
N ALA A 31 -9.63 -2.13 -4.22
CA ALA A 31 -10.35 -1.77 -5.46
C ALA A 31 -11.77 -1.22 -5.24
N ALA A 32 -12.41 -1.54 -4.11
CA ALA A 32 -13.74 -1.04 -3.77
C ALA A 32 -13.71 0.34 -3.09
N GLU A 33 -12.54 0.80 -2.67
CA GLU A 33 -12.38 2.03 -1.90
C GLU A 33 -11.92 3.18 -2.80
N THR A 34 -12.20 4.40 -2.36
CA THR A 34 -11.68 5.63 -2.98
C THR A 34 -11.04 6.54 -1.93
N GLU A 35 -10.09 7.37 -2.35
CA GLU A 35 -9.44 8.35 -1.46
C GLU A 35 -10.49 9.19 -0.70
N ASP A 36 -11.50 9.70 -1.41
CA ASP A 36 -12.56 10.51 -0.81
C ASP A 36 -13.38 9.73 0.22
N SER A 37 -13.68 8.46 -0.03
CA SER A 37 -14.44 7.62 0.91
C SER A 37 -13.68 7.34 2.21
N ILE A 38 -12.35 7.26 2.14
CA ILE A 38 -11.47 6.95 3.27
C ILE A 38 -11.10 8.21 4.05
N LYS A 39 -10.79 9.30 3.36
CA LYS A 39 -10.38 10.58 3.96
C LYS A 39 -11.44 11.18 4.88
N VAL A 40 -12.72 10.97 4.56
CA VAL A 40 -13.84 11.39 5.41
C VAL A 40 -13.87 10.63 6.74
N GLN A 41 -13.28 9.42 6.80
CA GLN A 41 -13.32 8.55 7.97
C GLN A 41 -12.07 8.69 8.85
N CYS A 42 -10.86 8.71 8.26
CA CYS A 42 -9.61 8.73 9.01
C CYS A 42 -8.41 9.20 8.16
N PHE A 43 -7.63 10.16 8.69
CA PHE A 43 -6.41 10.65 8.04
C PHE A 43 -5.33 9.57 7.90
N ASP A 44 -5.13 8.73 8.93
CA ASP A 44 -4.13 7.66 8.86
C ASP A 44 -4.53 6.60 7.83
N ALA A 45 -5.83 6.31 7.69
CA ALA A 45 -6.32 5.40 6.68
C ALA A 45 -6.12 5.96 5.25
N ASP A 46 -6.34 7.26 5.05
CA ASP A 46 -6.06 7.95 3.78
C ASP A 46 -4.57 7.83 3.41
N TYR A 47 -3.68 8.04 4.40
CA TYR A 47 -2.24 7.88 4.20
C TYR A 47 -1.86 6.46 3.77
N VAL A 48 -2.38 5.43 4.47
CA VAL A 48 -2.12 4.02 4.14
C VAL A 48 -2.66 3.66 2.75
N TYR A 49 -3.84 4.18 2.39
CA TYR A 49 -4.42 3.97 1.07
C TYR A 49 -3.54 4.54 -0.05
N LYS A 50 -3.08 5.80 0.11
CA LYS A 50 -2.16 6.46 -0.84
C LYS A 50 -0.85 5.71 -0.98
N TRP A 51 -0.25 5.33 0.16
CA TRP A 51 0.97 4.54 0.18
C TRP A 51 0.79 3.22 -0.55
N THR A 52 -0.31 2.51 -0.29
CA THR A 52 -0.61 1.22 -0.93
C THR A 52 -0.77 1.38 -2.45
N THR A 53 -1.48 2.41 -2.88
CA THR A 53 -1.70 2.68 -4.31
C THR A 53 -0.36 2.96 -5.02
N SER A 54 0.48 3.83 -4.43
CA SER A 54 1.81 4.14 -4.96
C SER A 54 2.74 2.91 -4.97
N MET A 55 2.70 2.09 -3.91
CA MET A 55 3.46 0.84 -3.85
C MET A 55 3.07 -0.11 -4.99
N VAL A 56 1.77 -0.29 -5.26
CA VAL A 56 1.29 -1.14 -6.35
C VAL A 56 1.80 -0.63 -7.71
N GLU A 57 1.70 0.66 -7.98
CA GLU A 57 2.17 1.27 -9.23
C GLU A 57 3.67 1.04 -9.44
N ASN A 58 4.47 1.30 -8.40
CA ASN A 58 5.93 1.12 -8.45
C ASN A 58 6.33 -0.35 -8.65
N VAL A 59 5.66 -1.29 -7.96
CA VAL A 59 5.93 -2.73 -8.11
C VAL A 59 5.53 -3.21 -9.49
N LYS A 60 4.40 -2.76 -10.03
CA LYS A 60 3.99 -3.09 -11.42
C LYS A 60 4.97 -2.54 -12.46
N ALA A 61 5.42 -1.28 -12.29
CA ALA A 61 6.35 -0.64 -13.22
C ALA A 61 7.73 -1.33 -13.24
N SER A 62 8.19 -1.84 -12.09
CA SER A 62 9.45 -2.57 -11.96
C SER A 62 9.35 -4.07 -12.31
N GLY A 63 8.13 -4.60 -12.46
CA GLY A 63 7.87 -6.04 -12.60
C GLY A 63 7.95 -6.81 -11.28
N GLY A 64 8.16 -6.11 -10.17
CA GLY A 64 8.27 -6.65 -8.81
C GLY A 64 9.52 -7.50 -8.59
N CYS A 65 9.69 -7.94 -7.35
CA CYS A 65 10.72 -8.90 -6.99
C CYS A 65 10.51 -10.21 -7.77
N LYS A 66 11.54 -10.66 -8.48
CA LYS A 66 11.58 -12.00 -9.08
C LYS A 66 11.94 -12.98 -7.97
N ALA A 67 10.96 -13.75 -7.52
CA ALA A 67 11.16 -14.87 -6.60
C ALA A 67 12.10 -15.92 -7.22
#